data_AF-A0A1T5I4Q8-F1
#
_entry.id   AF-A0A1T5I4Q8-F1
#
_cell.length_a   1.000
_cell.length_b   1.000
_cell.length_c   1.000
_cell.angle_alpha   90.00
_cell.angle_beta   90.00
_cell.angle_gamma   90.00
#
_symmetry.space_group_name_H-M   'P 1'
#
loop_
_entity.id
_entity.type
_entity.pdbx_description
1 polymer ?
#
loop_
_entity_poly.entity_id
_entity_poly.type
_entity_poly.pdbx_seq_one_letter_code
_entity_poly.pdbx_strand_id
1 'polypeptide(L)'
;MLNYLSFRYELYKLDKISKAMNLEYKSVEKTITKQEDMAELTFLGYDIYSFDMGVKKITSDYYKHEANKYLIPLPSVSSAGMYTTFDFDDLGSVTFLTSKGVYPLRKSIREEKKLKRETIGFYITSITGLIGAIIGLISFLPK
;
A
#
# COMPACT_ATOMS: atom_id res chain seq x y z
N MET A 1 -8.13 -6.09 -8.21
CA MET A 1 -7.71 -4.79 -8.79
C MET A 1 -8.47 -3.62 -8.18
N LEU A 2 -9.79 -3.74 -7.97
CA LEU A 2 -10.62 -2.71 -7.32
C LEU A 2 -10.08 -2.25 -5.94
N ASN A 3 -9.67 -3.19 -5.08
CA ASN A 3 -9.09 -2.85 -3.76
C ASN A 3 -7.76 -2.06 -3.83
N TYR A 4 -6.99 -2.21 -4.90
CA TYR A 4 -5.76 -1.44 -5.07
C TYR A 4 -6.06 -0.01 -5.51
N LEU A 5 -7.07 0.17 -6.36
CA LEU A 5 -7.52 1.49 -6.80
C LEU A 5 -8.14 2.27 -5.65
N SER A 6 -8.99 1.63 -4.82
CA SER A 6 -9.55 2.28 -3.64
C SER A 6 -8.45 2.70 -2.65
N PHE A 7 -7.50 1.81 -2.37
CA PHE A 7 -6.35 2.11 -1.53
C PHE A 7 -5.52 3.28 -2.07
N ARG A 8 -5.28 3.34 -3.39
CA ARG A 8 -4.55 4.46 -4.02
C ARG A 8 -5.31 5.77 -3.92
N TYR A 9 -6.63 5.73 -4.11
CA TYR A 9 -7.48 6.89 -3.96
C TYR A 9 -7.49 7.41 -2.51
N GLU A 10 -7.55 6.50 -1.54
CA GLU A 10 -7.48 6.83 -0.12
C GLU A 10 -6.13 7.48 0.23
N LEU A 11 -5.01 6.90 -0.20
CA LEU A 11 -3.69 7.51 -0.02
C LEU A 11 -3.57 8.88 -0.68
N TYR A 12 -4.17 9.07 -1.86
CA TYR A 12 -4.19 10.37 -2.52
C TYR A 12 -4.97 11.42 -1.72
N LYS A 13 -6.11 11.03 -1.14
CA LYS A 13 -6.90 11.90 -0.25
C LYS A 13 -6.10 12.28 1.00
N LEU A 14 -5.42 11.33 1.62
CA LEU A 14 -4.59 11.56 2.80
C LEU A 14 -3.36 12.43 2.49
N ASP A 15 -2.71 12.24 1.35
CA ASP A 15 -1.60 13.08 0.88
C ASP A 15 -2.04 14.54 0.67
N LYS A 16 -3.25 14.76 0.14
CA LYS A 16 -3.82 16.10 0.00
C LYS A 16 -4.01 16.78 1.37
N ILE A 17 -4.48 16.04 2.38
CA ILE A 17 -4.66 16.54 3.75
C ILE A 17 -3.30 16.84 4.39
N SER A 18 -2.34 15.91 4.32
CA SER A 18 -0.99 16.10 4.85
C SER A 18 -0.32 17.35 4.23
N LYS A 19 -0.48 17.58 2.92
CA LYS A 19 0.01 18.79 2.26
C LYS A 19 -0.63 20.07 2.79
N ALA A 20 -1.94 20.05 3.06
CA ALA A 20 -2.62 21.21 3.64
C ALA A 20 -2.09 21.51 5.06
N MET A 21 -1.97 20.49 5.91
CA MET A 21 -1.42 20.65 7.27
C MET A 21 0.04 21.14 7.25
N ASN A 22 0.85 20.63 6.32
CA ASN A 22 2.24 21.09 6.13
C ASN A 22 2.33 22.55 5.65
N LEU A 23 1.35 23.02 4.87
CA LEU A 23 1.30 24.44 4.47
C LEU A 23 0.93 25.33 5.65
N GLU A 24 -0.02 24.90 6.48
CA GLU A 24 -0.41 25.57 7.71
C GLU A 24 0.78 25.65 8.68
N TYR A 25 1.47 24.54 8.93
CA TYR A 25 2.71 24.48 9.71
C TYR A 25 3.74 25.51 9.23
N LYS A 26 4.02 25.54 7.92
CA LYS A 26 4.99 26.48 7.34
C LYS A 26 4.54 27.94 7.44
N SER A 27 3.24 28.21 7.50
CA SER A 27 2.73 29.56 7.68
C SER A 27 2.94 30.03 9.12
N VAL A 28 2.64 29.17 10.08
CA VAL A 28 2.84 29.41 11.52
C VAL A 28 4.32 29.53 11.86
N GLU A 29 5.17 28.63 11.31
CA GLU A 29 6.63 28.66 11.47
C GLU A 29 7.25 30.01 11.05
N LYS A 30 6.71 30.63 9.98
CA LYS A 30 7.20 31.93 9.47
C LYS A 30 6.80 33.13 10.32
N THR A 31 5.68 33.02 11.04
CA THR A 31 5.16 34.10 11.90
C THR A 31 5.75 34.09 13.30
N ILE A 32 6.30 32.95 13.73
CA ILE A 32 6.88 32.78 15.07
C ILE A 32 8.21 33.53 15.17
N THR A 33 8.24 34.53 16.05
CA THR A 33 9.43 35.36 16.32
C THR A 33 9.90 35.26 17.78
N LYS A 34 9.07 34.69 18.68
CA LYS A 34 9.33 34.62 20.13
C LYS A 34 9.14 33.20 20.68
N GLN A 35 9.78 32.95 21.82
CA GLN A 35 9.88 31.64 22.47
C GLN A 35 8.54 31.12 23.04
N GLU A 36 7.56 32.00 23.31
CA GLU A 36 6.22 31.63 23.79
C GLU A 36 5.35 30.96 22.70
N ASP A 37 5.58 31.27 21.42
CA ASP A 37 4.79 30.69 20.30
C ASP A 37 5.33 29.30 19.86
N MET A 38 6.43 28.82 20.46
CA MET A 38 7.03 27.52 20.13
C MET A 38 6.16 26.32 20.55
N ALA A 39 5.27 26.51 21.53
CA ALA A 39 4.37 25.45 21.99
C ALA A 39 3.34 25.07 20.91
N GLU A 40 2.77 26.07 20.24
CA GLU A 40 1.81 25.88 19.14
C GLU A 40 2.47 25.16 17.95
N LEU A 41 3.69 25.56 17.59
CA LEU A 41 4.47 24.90 16.54
C LEU A 41 4.80 23.44 16.87
N THR A 42 5.14 23.18 18.13
CA THR A 42 5.45 21.83 18.61
C THR A 42 4.23 20.93 18.55
N PHE A 43 3.06 21.46 18.95
CA PHE A 43 1.78 20.75 18.88
C PHE A 43 1.41 20.43 17.43
N LEU A 44 1.46 21.43 16.53
CA LEU A 44 1.14 21.23 15.12
C LEU A 44 2.11 20.25 14.43
N GLY A 45 3.38 20.29 14.81
CA GLY A 45 4.41 19.35 14.35
C GLY A 45 4.14 17.92 14.82
N TYR A 46 3.68 17.74 16.06
CA TYR A 46 3.26 16.44 16.57
C TYR A 46 2.05 15.89 15.82
N ASP A 47 1.03 16.71 15.56
CA ASP A 47 -0.17 16.31 14.82
C ASP A 47 0.15 15.85 13.38
N ILE A 48 1.05 16.57 12.69
CA ILE A 48 1.52 16.16 11.36
C ILE A 48 2.27 14.84 11.43
N TYR A 49 3.14 14.68 12.43
CA TYR A 49 3.91 13.46 12.61
C TYR A 49 3.03 12.25 12.92
N SER A 50 2.07 12.39 13.83
CA SER A 50 1.13 11.33 14.21
C SER A 50 0.24 10.95 13.02
N PHE A 51 -0.22 11.94 12.25
CA PHE A 51 -0.96 11.72 11.00
C PHE A 51 -0.13 10.91 9.99
N ASP A 52 1.12 11.29 9.75
CA ASP A 52 2.02 10.57 8.85
C ASP A 52 2.28 9.13 9.31
N MET A 53 2.34 8.87 10.61
CA MET A 53 2.42 7.51 11.16
C MET A 53 1.14 6.73 10.92
N GLY A 54 -0.03 7.37 11.01
CA GLY A 54 -1.32 6.79 10.63
C GLY A 54 -1.36 6.34 9.17
N VAL A 55 -0.86 7.18 8.25
CA VAL A 55 -0.76 6.83 6.82
C VAL A 55 0.15 5.62 6.59
N LYS A 56 1.28 5.54 7.31
CA LYS A 56 2.19 4.39 7.24
C LYS A 56 1.56 3.12 7.78
N LYS A 57 0.79 3.21 8.87
CA LYS A 57 0.01 2.09 9.41
C LYS A 57 -0.99 1.55 8.38
N ILE A 58 -1.82 2.40 7.79
CA ILE A 58 -2.79 2.01 6.74
C ILE A 58 -2.08 1.31 5.57
N THR A 59 -0.95 1.88 5.14
CA THR A 59 -0.12 1.29 4.08
C THR A 59 0.40 -0.10 4.46
N SER A 60 0.94 -0.23 5.66
CA SER A 60 1.41 -1.50 6.21
C SER A 60 0.30 -2.54 6.24
N ASP A 61 -0.88 -2.19 6.75
CA ASP A 61 -2.01 -3.11 6.91
C ASP A 61 -2.54 -3.59 5.55
N TYR A 62 -2.62 -2.69 4.57
CA TYR A 62 -2.94 -3.05 3.19
C TYR A 62 -1.96 -4.10 2.63
N TYR A 63 -0.65 -3.89 2.79
CA TYR A 63 0.35 -4.82 2.26
C TYR A 63 0.43 -6.13 3.04
N LYS A 64 0.21 -6.12 4.36
CA LYS A 64 0.07 -7.35 5.16
C LYS A 64 -1.11 -8.18 4.68
N HIS A 65 -2.26 -7.54 4.46
CA HIS A 65 -3.46 -8.20 3.95
C HIS A 65 -3.23 -8.79 2.55
N GLU A 66 -2.62 -8.03 1.65
CA GLU A 66 -2.27 -8.53 0.31
C GLU A 66 -1.24 -9.67 0.37
N ALA A 67 -0.22 -9.58 1.23
CA ALA A 67 0.76 -10.66 1.39
C ALA A 67 0.09 -11.96 1.84
N ASN A 68 -0.81 -11.89 2.83
CA ASN A 68 -1.59 -13.05 3.29
C ASN A 68 -2.43 -13.67 2.17
N LYS A 69 -3.05 -12.84 1.31
CA LYS A 69 -3.83 -13.31 0.17
C LYS A 69 -3.01 -14.10 -0.86
N TYR A 70 -1.72 -13.79 -0.99
CA TYR A 70 -0.80 -14.49 -1.89
C TYR A 70 0.11 -15.47 -1.16
N LEU A 71 -0.12 -15.73 0.14
CA LEU A 71 0.72 -16.58 0.99
C LEU A 71 2.21 -16.18 0.97
N ILE A 72 2.47 -14.88 0.81
CA ILE A 72 3.82 -14.32 0.83
C ILE A 72 4.25 -14.16 2.28
N PRO A 73 5.42 -14.68 2.68
CA PRO A 73 5.89 -14.55 4.04
C PRO A 73 6.13 -13.08 4.40
N LEU A 74 5.64 -12.69 5.58
CA LEU A 74 5.94 -11.39 6.16
C LEU A 74 7.40 -11.37 6.67
N PRO A 75 8.07 -10.20 6.64
CA PRO A 75 9.38 -10.07 7.25
C PRO A 75 9.30 -10.39 8.75
N SER A 76 10.38 -10.93 9.32
CA SER A 76 10.43 -11.19 10.76
C SER A 76 10.37 -9.87 11.54
N VAL A 77 9.69 -9.89 12.69
CA VAL A 77 9.65 -8.76 13.62
C VAL A 77 11.05 -8.44 14.17
N SER A 78 11.92 -9.44 14.24
CA SER A 78 13.33 -9.27 14.65
C SER A 78 14.23 -8.64 13.59
N SER A 79 13.74 -8.48 12.34
CA SER A 79 14.54 -7.89 11.27
C SER A 79 14.68 -6.38 11.46
N ALA A 80 15.93 -5.93 11.65
CA ALA A 80 16.25 -4.54 11.95
C ALA A 80 15.63 -3.56 10.94
N GLY A 81 14.85 -2.61 11.45
CA GLY A 81 14.24 -1.53 10.67
C GLY A 81 13.09 -1.95 9.74
N MET A 82 12.60 -3.19 9.81
CA MET A 82 11.43 -3.63 9.03
C MET A 82 10.12 -3.20 9.67
N TYR A 83 10.10 -3.13 10.99
CA TYR A 83 8.96 -2.68 11.79
C TYR A 83 9.32 -1.43 12.58
N THR A 84 8.30 -0.61 12.84
CA THR A 84 8.35 0.48 13.80
C THR A 84 7.13 0.39 14.69
N THR A 85 7.26 0.89 15.91
CA THR A 85 6.16 1.01 16.85
C THR A 85 5.90 2.49 17.09
N PHE A 86 4.64 2.88 17.05
CA PHE A 86 4.20 4.23 17.38
C PHE A 86 3.02 4.13 18.33
N ASP A 87 3.03 4.97 19.35
CA ASP A 87 1.93 5.08 20.31
C ASP A 87 0.94 6.11 19.76
N PHE A 88 -0.26 5.63 19.42
CA PHE A 88 -1.35 6.49 18.99
C PHE A 88 -2.22 6.76 20.21
N ASP A 89 -2.51 8.03 20.49
CA ASP A 89 -3.29 8.43 21.68
C ASP A 89 -4.61 7.64 21.83
N ASP A 90 -5.27 7.31 20.71
CA ASP A 90 -6.54 6.56 20.71
C ASP A 90 -6.41 5.02 20.63
N LEU A 91 -5.28 4.51 20.14
CA LEU A 91 -5.11 3.08 19.79
C LEU A 91 -4.00 2.38 20.57
N GLY A 92 -3.27 3.13 21.39
CA GLY A 92 -2.08 2.68 22.10
C GLY A 92 -0.92 2.34 21.15
N SER A 93 0.00 1.53 21.67
CA SER A 93 1.22 1.13 20.98
C SER A 93 0.92 0.17 19.82
N VAL A 94 1.11 0.63 18.58
CA VAL A 94 0.85 -0.15 17.36
C VAL A 94 2.13 -0.37 16.56
N THR A 95 2.39 -1.62 16.20
CA THR A 95 3.54 -2.02 15.37
C THR A 95 3.16 -2.20 13.90
N PHE A 96 3.79 -1.44 13.01
CA PHE A 96 3.55 -1.48 11.57
C PHE A 96 4.85 -1.52 10.76
N LEU A 97 4.73 -1.92 9.49
CA LEU A 97 5.87 -2.02 8.58
C LEU A 97 6.39 -0.63 8.20
N THR A 98 7.71 -0.47 8.23
CA THR A 98 8.36 0.72 7.68
C THR A 98 8.39 0.64 6.15
N SER A 99 8.79 1.74 5.49
CA SER A 99 9.05 1.74 4.04
C SER A 99 10.06 0.65 3.62
N LYS A 100 11.03 0.32 4.49
CA LYS A 100 12.00 -0.75 4.26
C LYS A 100 11.34 -2.14 4.29
N GLY A 101 10.37 -2.36 5.17
CA GLY A 101 9.61 -3.60 5.24
C GLY A 101 8.56 -3.75 4.13
N VAL A 102 7.94 -2.64 3.72
CA VAL A 102 6.92 -2.63 2.67
C VAL A 102 7.51 -2.88 1.27
N TYR A 103 8.70 -2.34 0.99
CA TYR A 103 9.32 -2.47 -0.33
C TYR A 103 9.49 -3.92 -0.83
N PRO A 104 10.11 -4.86 -0.06
CA PRO A 104 10.26 -6.24 -0.49
C PRO A 104 8.91 -6.94 -0.64
N LEU A 105 7.98 -6.72 0.29
CA LEU A 105 6.62 -7.27 0.20
C LEU A 105 5.91 -6.83 -1.10
N ARG A 106 5.98 -5.54 -1.42
CA ARG A 106 5.39 -5.01 -2.66
C ARG A 106 6.01 -5.66 -3.90
N LYS A 107 7.32 -5.93 -3.90
CA LYS A 107 8.00 -6.62 -5.00
C LYS A 107 7.50 -8.05 -5.15
N SER A 108 7.49 -8.82 -4.07
CA SER A 108 6.99 -10.21 -4.07
C SER A 108 5.52 -10.31 -4.47
N ILE A 109 4.66 -9.41 -3.97
CA ILE A 109 3.23 -9.36 -4.37
C ILE A 109 3.09 -9.12 -5.87
N ARG A 110 3.94 -8.26 -6.45
CA ARG A 110 3.91 -7.98 -7.89
C ARG A 110 4.35 -9.18 -8.72
N GLU A 111 5.36 -9.90 -8.26
CA GLU A 111 5.87 -11.12 -8.91
C GLU A 111 4.81 -12.22 -8.88
N GLU A 112 4.20 -12.49 -7.73
CA GLU A 112 3.10 -13.46 -7.61
C GLU A 112 1.90 -13.10 -8.49
N LYS A 113 1.50 -11.83 -8.52
CA LYS A 113 0.43 -11.36 -9.42
C LYS A 113 0.79 -11.55 -10.89
N LYS A 114 2.06 -11.40 -11.26
CA LYS A 114 2.53 -11.59 -12.63
C LYS A 114 2.41 -13.07 -13.00
N LEU A 115 2.93 -13.97 -12.16
CA LEU A 115 2.86 -15.42 -12.37
C LEU A 115 1.41 -15.89 -12.52
N LYS A 116 0.50 -15.48 -11.62
CA LYS A 116 -0.92 -15.87 -11.73
C LYS A 116 -1.56 -15.40 -13.04
N ARG A 117 -1.23 -14.20 -13.53
CA ARG A 117 -1.76 -13.72 -14.82
C ARG A 117 -1.21 -14.52 -16.00
N GLU A 118 0.07 -14.88 -15.96
CA GLU A 118 0.70 -15.69 -17.01
C GLU A 118 0.08 -17.08 -17.07
N THR A 119 -0.13 -17.72 -15.93
CA THR A 119 -0.83 -19.01 -15.84
C THR A 119 -2.24 -18.93 -16.41
N ILE A 120 -3.03 -17.91 -16.04
CA ILE A 120 -4.40 -17.73 -16.57
C ILE A 120 -4.36 -17.48 -18.08
N GLY A 121 -3.44 -16.63 -18.55
CA GLY A 121 -3.30 -16.32 -19.98
C GLY A 121 -2.95 -17.57 -20.80
N PHE A 122 -2.09 -18.44 -20.26
CA PHE A 122 -1.77 -19.73 -20.86
C PHE A 122 -3.03 -20.58 -21.00
N TYR A 123 -3.82 -20.77 -19.93
CA TYR A 123 -5.04 -21.57 -19.99
C TYR A 123 -6.07 -21.03 -20.99
N ILE A 124 -6.28 -19.71 -21.02
CA ILE A 124 -7.20 -19.08 -21.97
C ILE A 124 -6.72 -19.36 -23.41
N THR A 125 -5.44 -19.17 -23.68
CA THR A 125 -4.86 -19.40 -25.01
C THR A 125 -5.00 -20.87 -25.43
N SER A 126 -4.70 -21.81 -24.53
CA SER A 126 -4.85 -23.24 -24.79
C SER A 126 -6.29 -23.64 -25.09
N ILE A 127 -7.26 -23.17 -24.28
CA ILE A 127 -8.69 -23.46 -24.50
C ILE A 127 -9.17 -22.87 -25.83
N THR A 128 -8.77 -21.63 -26.12
CA THR A 128 -9.18 -20.94 -27.36
C THR A 128 -8.63 -21.64 -28.60
N GLY A 129 -7.36 -22.06 -28.56
CA GLY A 129 -6.74 -22.87 -29.62
C GLY A 129 -7.44 -24.21 -29.80
N LEU A 130 -7.82 -24.88 -28.71
CA LEU A 130 -8.51 -26.16 -28.76
C LEU A 130 -9.91 -26.02 -29.39
N ILE A 131 -10.68 -25.00 -28.98
CA ILE A 131 -12.00 -24.70 -29.55
C ILE A 131 -11.88 -24.39 -31.04
N GLY A 132 -10.90 -23.56 -31.44
CA GLY A 132 -10.66 -23.23 -32.85
C GLY A 132 -10.31 -24.47 -33.68
N ALA A 133 -9.48 -25.37 -33.15
CA ALA A 133 -9.13 -26.63 -33.80
C ALA A 133 -10.36 -27.54 -33.97
N ILE A 134 -11.20 -27.67 -32.93
CA ILE A 134 -12.44 -28.47 -32.99
C ILE A 134 -13.41 -27.90 -34.03
N ILE A 135 -13.62 -26.57 -34.04
CA ILE A 135 -14.50 -25.92 -35.03
C ILE A 135 -13.98 -26.16 -36.44
N GLY A 136 -12.67 -26.00 -36.66
CA GLY A 136 -12.04 -26.29 -37.96
C GLY A 136 -12.25 -27.74 -38.40
N LEU A 137 -12.12 -28.69 -37.48
CA LEU A 137 -12.29 -30.13 -37.76
C LEU A 137 -13.75 -30.48 -38.07
N ILE A 138 -14.72 -29.93 -37.32
CA ILE A 138 -16.16 -30.09 -37.60
C ILE A 138 -16.53 -29.46 -38.95
N SER A 139 -15.96 -28.30 -39.28
CA SER A 139 -16.23 -27.62 -40.55
C SER A 139 -15.72 -28.38 -41.78
N PHE A 140 -14.75 -29.27 -41.61
CA PHE A 140 -14.19 -30.07 -42.69
C PHE A 140 -14.89 -31.43 -42.88
N LEU A 141 -15.67 -31.88 -41.91
CA LEU A 141 -16.43 -33.12 -42.04
C LEU A 141 -17.51 -32.94 -43.12
N PRO A 142 -17.47 -33.73 -44.22
CA PRO A 142 -18.55 -33.72 -45.20
C PRO A 142 -19.83 -34.21 -44.52
N LYS A 143 -20.95 -33.55 -44.84
CA LYS A 143 -22.28 -33.95 -44.37
C LYS A 143 -22.64 -35.38 -44.76
#